data_AF-A0A1B0ALS4-F1
#
_entry.id   AF-A0A1B0ALS4-F1
#
_cell.length_a   1.000
_cell.length_b   1.000
_cell.length_c   1.000
_cell.angle_alpha   90.00
_cell.angle_beta   90.00
_cell.angle_gamma   90.00
#
_symmetry.space_group_name_H-M   'P 1'
#
loop_
_entity.id
_entity.type
_entity.pdbx_description
1 polymer ?
#
loop_
_entity_poly.entity_id
_entity_poly.type
_entity_poly.pdbx_seq_one_letter_code
_entity_poly.pdbx_strand_id
1 'polypeptide(L)'
;MIRKAAKIFSPYVFIAKCGSLFKPMPYKVLSVLFIVLGVLSNSFVTPATTMPDDESFISPNPKYRSNEDIGTLFKSLQAQYPHLARTYIIGKSVQDRPLYALALTGSSNNLEERELLRPFVKFTANIHGDETLGREIILYLAQYLVLNYAKVPEVQQILNTTEIHMLPTCNPDGFYAAHKVVYCISMIEIISSAL
;
A
#
# COMPACT_ATOMS: atom_id res chain seq x y z
N MET A 1 44.58 -28.61 28.38
CA MET A 1 44.39 -27.37 29.17
C MET A 1 42.88 -27.11 29.29
N ILE A 2 42.35 -27.31 30.50
CA ILE A 2 41.11 -26.73 31.11
C ILE A 2 39.87 -26.64 30.18
N ARG A 3 38.96 -27.64 30.17
CA ARG A 3 37.72 -27.80 31.01
C ARG A 3 36.78 -26.57 30.95
N LYS A 4 35.53 -26.63 30.46
CA LYS A 4 34.32 -27.32 30.99
C LYS A 4 33.22 -27.34 29.89
N ALA A 5 32.65 -28.50 29.52
CA ALA A 5 31.39 -29.12 30.01
C ALA A 5 30.10 -28.38 29.55
N ALA A 6 29.31 -28.91 28.59
CA ALA A 6 28.22 -29.91 28.76
C ALA A 6 27.00 -29.31 29.51
N LYS A 7 25.73 -29.50 29.18
CA LYS A 7 25.04 -30.48 28.32
C LYS A 7 23.59 -29.96 28.14
N ILE A 8 23.02 -30.30 27.00
CA ILE A 8 21.57 -30.40 26.72
C ILE A 8 20.87 -31.12 27.89
N PHE A 9 19.72 -30.63 28.39
CA PHE A 9 18.69 -31.51 28.96
C PHE A 9 17.28 -30.86 29.06
N SER A 10 16.31 -31.70 28.68
CA SER A 10 14.86 -31.54 28.59
C SER A 10 14.16 -31.07 29.88
N PRO A 11 13.04 -30.31 29.80
CA PRO A 11 12.35 -29.73 30.95
C PRO A 11 11.27 -30.65 31.57
N TYR A 12 11.50 -31.96 31.61
CA TYR A 12 10.64 -32.87 32.38
C TYR A 12 11.51 -33.64 33.36
N VAL A 13 11.31 -33.34 34.65
CA VAL A 13 11.67 -34.09 35.88
C VAL A 13 12.23 -33.08 36.89
N PHE A 14 11.36 -32.58 37.79
CA PHE A 14 11.68 -32.30 39.19
C PHE A 14 10.37 -31.96 39.93
N ILE A 15 9.55 -32.99 40.16
CA ILE A 15 8.58 -32.98 41.25
C ILE A 15 9.19 -33.87 42.34
N ALA A 16 9.70 -33.25 43.42
CA ALA A 16 9.50 -33.69 44.80
C ALA A 16 10.49 -33.04 45.77
N LYS A 17 9.95 -32.70 46.94
CA LYS A 17 10.60 -32.36 48.22
C LYS A 17 11.12 -30.93 48.40
N CYS A 18 10.20 -30.07 48.85
CA CYS A 18 10.40 -29.33 50.09
C CYS A 18 9.03 -29.05 50.72
N GLY A 19 8.63 -29.92 51.65
CA GLY A 19 7.45 -29.72 52.47
C GLY A 19 7.88 -29.11 53.79
N SER A 20 7.63 -27.81 53.99
CA SER A 20 7.37 -27.18 55.29
C SER A 20 7.36 -25.65 55.20
N LEU A 21 6.41 -25.04 54.46
CA LEU A 21 5.95 -23.67 54.76
C LEU A 21 4.67 -23.28 54.00
N PHE A 22 3.61 -24.08 54.10
CA PHE A 22 2.31 -23.71 53.54
C PHE A 22 1.30 -23.62 54.68
N LYS A 23 1.18 -22.44 55.28
CA LYS A 23 -0.02 -22.11 56.06
C LYS A 23 -1.16 -21.91 55.06
N PRO A 24 -2.32 -22.56 55.23
CA PRO A 24 -3.44 -22.40 54.30
C PRO A 24 -3.91 -20.96 54.35
N MET A 25 -3.70 -20.23 53.27
CA MET A 25 -4.26 -18.90 53.08
C MET A 25 -5.78 -19.06 52.93
N PRO A 26 -6.61 -18.27 53.64
CA PRO A 26 -8.06 -18.39 53.52
C PRO A 26 -8.46 -18.15 52.07
N TYR A 27 -9.29 -19.04 51.53
CA TYR A 27 -9.81 -19.04 50.14
C TYR A 27 -10.39 -17.69 49.68
N LYS A 28 -10.76 -16.82 50.63
CA LYS A 28 -11.21 -15.44 50.40
C LYS A 28 -10.10 -14.52 49.84
N VAL A 29 -8.83 -14.75 50.15
CA VAL A 29 -7.71 -13.93 49.64
C VAL A 29 -7.35 -14.33 48.21
N LEU A 30 -7.49 -15.62 47.88
CA LEU A 30 -7.25 -16.14 46.54
C LEU A 30 -8.37 -15.71 45.56
N SER A 31 -9.63 -15.64 46.01
CA SER A 31 -10.72 -15.14 45.16
C SER A 31 -10.59 -13.65 44.84
N VAL A 32 -10.11 -12.84 45.78
CA VAL A 32 -9.90 -11.39 45.56
C VAL A 32 -8.74 -11.16 44.58
N LEU A 33 -7.69 -11.98 44.60
CA LEU A 33 -6.57 -11.86 43.67
C LEU A 33 -6.99 -12.18 42.21
N PHE A 34 -7.84 -13.19 42.01
CA PHE A 34 -8.41 -13.50 40.69
C PHE A 34 -9.37 -12.42 40.17
N ILE A 35 -10.14 -11.78 41.06
CA ILE A 35 -11.00 -10.64 40.69
C ILE A 35 -10.14 -9.43 40.33
N VAL A 36 -9.08 -9.12 41.10
CA VAL A 36 -8.19 -7.98 40.81
C VAL A 36 -7.38 -8.20 39.52
N LEU A 37 -6.93 -9.43 39.23
CA LEU A 37 -6.29 -9.76 37.96
C LEU A 37 -7.27 -9.78 36.77
N GLY A 38 -8.53 -10.21 36.98
CA GLY A 38 -9.57 -10.19 35.94
C GLY A 38 -10.08 -8.79 35.61
N VAL A 39 -10.00 -7.85 36.56
CA VAL A 39 -10.38 -6.44 36.33
C VAL A 39 -9.26 -5.67 35.61
N LEU A 40 -7.99 -6.13 35.71
CA LEU A 40 -6.86 -5.58 34.94
C LEU A 40 -6.79 -6.12 33.49
N SER A 41 -7.53 -7.17 33.14
CA SER A 41 -7.62 -7.68 31.75
C SER A 41 -8.70 -7.03 30.90
N ASN A 42 -9.42 -6.01 31.42
CA ASN A 42 -10.14 -5.06 30.57
C ASN A 42 -9.11 -4.18 29.87
N SER A 43 -8.42 -4.81 28.93
CA SER A 43 -7.58 -4.15 27.94
C SER A 43 -8.43 -3.04 27.36
N PHE A 44 -7.93 -1.82 27.54
CA PHE A 44 -8.42 -0.65 26.87
C PHE A 44 -8.31 -0.95 25.37
N VAL A 45 -9.40 -1.44 24.77
CA VAL A 45 -9.54 -1.45 23.31
C VAL A 45 -9.71 0.02 22.97
N THR A 46 -8.60 0.72 22.78
CA THR A 46 -8.64 2.00 22.11
C THR A 46 -9.30 1.73 20.76
N PRO A 47 -10.44 2.34 20.42
CA PRO A 47 -10.85 2.36 19.03
C PRO A 47 -9.63 2.89 18.27
N ALA A 48 -9.13 2.12 17.31
CA ALA A 48 -8.07 2.61 16.45
C ALA A 48 -8.61 3.92 15.87
N THR A 49 -8.00 5.05 16.24
CA THR A 49 -8.30 6.32 15.61
C THR A 49 -7.78 6.17 14.18
N THR A 50 -8.58 5.62 13.29
CA THR A 50 -8.34 5.67 11.85
C THR A 50 -8.28 7.14 11.50
N MET A 51 -7.07 7.63 11.22
CA MET A 51 -6.91 8.92 10.57
C MET A 51 -7.80 8.91 9.33
N PRO A 52 -8.56 9.99 9.06
CA PRO A 52 -9.35 10.04 7.84
C PRO A 52 -8.42 9.81 6.64
N ASP A 53 -8.86 8.98 5.72
CA ASP A 53 -8.14 8.71 4.50
C ASP A 53 -8.10 9.95 3.60
N ASP A 54 -7.09 10.00 2.74
CA ASP A 54 -6.80 11.09 1.84
C ASP A 54 -7.26 10.73 0.44
N GLU A 55 -8.32 11.41 -0.01
CA GLU A 55 -8.87 11.32 -1.36
C GLU A 55 -8.87 12.69 -2.06
N SER A 56 -7.97 13.58 -1.65
CA SER A 56 -7.86 14.95 -2.19
C SER A 56 -7.60 15.01 -3.70
N PHE A 57 -7.16 13.89 -4.30
CA PHE A 57 -6.92 13.75 -5.73
C PHE A 57 -8.18 13.57 -6.59
N ILE A 58 -9.36 13.36 -5.99
CA ILE A 58 -10.64 13.18 -6.72
C ILE A 58 -11.38 14.50 -6.94
N SER A 59 -11.40 15.38 -5.92
CA SER A 59 -12.24 16.58 -5.85
C SER A 59 -11.37 17.81 -5.57
N PRO A 60 -11.62 18.99 -6.20
CA PRO A 60 -12.87 19.39 -6.88
C PRO A 60 -12.93 19.18 -8.38
N ASN A 61 -11.85 18.74 -9.05
CA ASN A 61 -11.81 18.71 -10.51
C ASN A 61 -11.25 17.38 -11.05
N PRO A 62 -12.07 16.32 -11.14
CA PRO A 62 -11.67 15.09 -11.80
C PRO A 62 -11.45 15.37 -13.30
N LYS A 63 -10.27 14.99 -13.82
CA LYS A 63 -9.90 15.20 -15.22
C LYS A 63 -9.14 14.01 -15.80
N TYR A 64 -9.29 13.80 -17.11
CA TYR A 64 -8.43 12.89 -17.86
C TYR A 64 -7.03 13.50 -18.05
N ARG A 65 -6.00 12.72 -17.75
CA ARG A 65 -4.60 13.16 -17.78
C ARG A 65 -3.95 12.83 -19.11
N SER A 66 -3.26 13.82 -19.67
CA SER A 66 -2.37 13.61 -20.82
C SER A 66 -1.25 12.62 -20.48
N ASN A 67 -0.52 12.14 -21.49
CA ASN A 67 0.58 11.21 -21.22
C ASN A 67 1.69 11.91 -20.41
N GLU A 68 1.90 13.18 -20.67
CA GLU A 68 2.86 14.06 -20.02
C GLU A 68 2.45 14.32 -18.55
N ASP A 69 1.15 14.49 -18.28
CA ASP A 69 0.61 14.62 -16.92
C ASP A 69 0.86 13.35 -16.09
N ILE A 70 0.72 12.16 -16.69
CA ILE A 70 1.03 10.89 -16.02
C ILE A 70 2.50 10.83 -15.62
N GLY A 71 3.40 11.15 -16.55
CA GLY A 71 4.84 11.18 -16.27
C GLY A 71 5.18 12.18 -15.15
N THR A 72 4.52 13.34 -15.15
CA THR A 72 4.69 14.37 -14.11
C THR A 72 4.18 13.90 -12.76
N LEU A 73 3.01 13.27 -12.70
CA LEU A 73 2.43 12.70 -11.48
C LEU A 73 3.31 11.60 -10.89
N PHE A 74 3.79 10.65 -11.71
CA PHE A 74 4.63 9.57 -11.19
C PHE A 74 5.98 10.08 -10.68
N LYS A 75 6.57 11.06 -11.36
CA LYS A 75 7.79 11.72 -10.86
C LYS A 75 7.54 12.47 -9.55
N SER A 76 6.40 13.15 -9.41
CA SER A 76 6.07 13.86 -8.17
C SER A 76 5.81 12.90 -7.01
N LEU A 77 5.14 11.77 -7.25
CA LEU A 77 4.94 10.72 -6.25
C LEU A 77 6.27 10.11 -5.80
N GLN A 78 7.17 9.76 -6.73
CA GLN A 78 8.52 9.30 -6.37
C GLN A 78 9.30 10.34 -5.56
N ALA A 79 9.23 11.62 -5.95
CA ALA A 79 9.97 12.67 -5.26
C ALA A 79 9.46 12.90 -3.82
N GLN A 80 8.14 12.81 -3.61
CA GLN A 80 7.52 12.98 -2.29
C GLN A 80 7.65 11.72 -1.42
N TYR A 81 7.58 10.54 -2.02
CA TYR A 81 7.59 9.25 -1.33
C TYR A 81 8.67 8.32 -1.90
N PRO A 82 9.97 8.70 -1.82
CA PRO A 82 11.06 7.96 -2.45
C PRO A 82 11.29 6.57 -1.84
N HIS A 83 10.76 6.31 -0.65
CA HIS A 83 10.81 5.01 0.03
C HIS A 83 9.65 4.08 -0.36
N LEU A 84 8.61 4.61 -1.04
CA LEU A 84 7.45 3.83 -1.47
C LEU A 84 7.36 3.69 -2.98
N ALA A 85 7.77 4.72 -3.72
CA ALA A 85 7.42 4.89 -5.12
C ALA A 85 8.66 4.98 -6.02
N ARG A 86 8.69 4.16 -7.07
CA ARG A 86 9.70 4.20 -8.14
C ARG A 86 9.04 4.29 -9.50
N THR A 87 9.28 5.39 -10.21
CA THR A 87 8.88 5.60 -11.60
C THR A 87 9.92 5.03 -12.55
N TYR A 88 9.44 4.43 -13.64
CA TYR A 88 10.29 3.93 -14.71
C TYR A 88 9.53 3.92 -16.03
N ILE A 89 10.27 3.83 -17.13
CA ILE A 89 9.72 3.78 -18.48
C ILE A 89 9.95 2.36 -18.99
N ILE A 90 8.87 1.66 -19.37
CA ILE A 90 8.98 0.28 -19.89
C ILE A 90 9.33 0.23 -21.38
N GLY A 91 9.13 1.34 -22.08
CA GLY A 91 9.34 1.46 -23.52
C GLY A 91 8.65 2.68 -24.08
N LYS A 92 8.48 2.69 -25.40
CA LYS A 92 7.78 3.75 -26.12
C LYS A 92 6.73 3.15 -27.07
N SER A 93 5.72 3.94 -27.39
CA SER A 93 4.68 3.59 -28.36
C SER A 93 5.19 3.71 -29.80
N VAL A 94 4.32 3.42 -30.77
CA VAL A 94 4.63 3.53 -32.20
C VAL A 94 4.93 4.99 -32.57
N GLN A 95 4.25 5.95 -31.95
CA GLN A 95 4.49 7.39 -32.13
C GLN A 95 5.52 7.98 -31.14
N ASP A 96 6.43 7.16 -30.61
CA ASP A 96 7.52 7.55 -29.69
C ASP A 96 7.05 8.13 -28.34
N ARG A 97 5.80 7.86 -27.92
CA ARG A 97 5.31 8.30 -26.60
C ARG A 97 5.79 7.35 -25.50
N PRO A 98 6.36 7.84 -24.39
CA PRO A 98 6.84 6.99 -23.32
C PRO A 98 5.69 6.27 -22.60
N LEU A 99 5.90 4.98 -22.26
CA LEU A 99 5.01 4.21 -21.41
C LEU A 99 5.49 4.29 -19.97
N TYR A 100 4.88 5.18 -19.20
CA TYR A 100 5.20 5.40 -17.79
C TYR A 100 4.61 4.30 -16.90
N ALA A 101 5.44 3.77 -16.01
CA ALA A 101 5.05 2.82 -14.99
C ALA A 101 5.50 3.28 -13.59
N LEU A 102 4.76 2.85 -12.57
CA LEU A 102 5.05 3.13 -11.17
C LEU A 102 5.09 1.80 -10.40
N ALA A 103 6.19 1.55 -9.69
CA ALA A 103 6.30 0.47 -8.71
C ALA A 103 6.06 1.05 -7.31
N LEU A 104 5.22 0.37 -6.53
CA LEU A 104 4.91 0.70 -5.14
C LEU A 104 5.24 -0.47 -4.21
N THR A 105 6.02 -0.22 -3.15
CA THR A 105 6.31 -1.19 -2.09
C THR A 105 6.78 -0.50 -0.81
N GLY A 106 6.40 -1.01 0.37
CA GLY A 106 6.62 -0.36 1.67
C GLY A 106 7.89 -0.76 2.43
N SER A 107 8.59 -1.81 1.99
CA SER A 107 9.53 -2.54 2.86
C SER A 107 10.96 -2.69 2.31
N SER A 108 11.33 -1.97 1.25
CA SER A 108 12.71 -2.04 0.76
C SER A 108 13.49 -0.75 0.98
N ASN A 109 14.64 -0.86 1.66
CA ASN A 109 15.68 0.18 1.67
C ASN A 109 16.26 0.41 0.26
N ASN A 110 15.99 -0.52 -0.68
CA ASN A 110 16.39 -0.43 -2.07
C ASN A 110 15.26 -0.93 -3.00
N LEU A 111 14.52 -0.01 -3.61
CA LEU A 111 13.45 -0.31 -4.58
C LEU A 111 13.95 -1.06 -5.83
N GLU A 112 15.25 -1.23 -6.03
CA GLU A 112 15.84 -2.02 -7.11
C GLU A 112 16.07 -3.50 -6.74
N GLU A 113 16.11 -3.82 -5.45
CA GLU A 113 16.37 -5.18 -4.98
C GLU A 113 15.06 -5.94 -4.73
N ARG A 114 14.99 -7.15 -5.30
CA ARG A 114 13.83 -8.02 -5.15
C ARG A 114 13.88 -8.75 -3.82
N GLU A 115 12.91 -8.47 -2.96
CA GLU A 115 12.74 -9.22 -1.71
C GLU A 115 12.26 -10.66 -2.01
N LEU A 116 12.85 -11.63 -1.32
CA LEU A 116 12.44 -13.03 -1.42
C LEU A 116 11.01 -13.21 -0.91
N LEU A 117 10.23 -14.04 -1.61
CA LEU A 117 8.85 -14.38 -1.25
C LEU A 117 7.84 -13.22 -1.27
N ARG A 118 8.23 -12.01 -1.73
CA ARG A 118 7.28 -10.92 -2.01
C ARG A 118 6.60 -11.15 -3.38
N PRO A 119 5.26 -11.26 -3.44
CA PRO A 119 4.52 -11.33 -4.70
C PRO A 119 4.58 -10.02 -5.48
N PHE A 120 4.52 -10.17 -6.81
CA PHE A 120 4.46 -9.06 -7.77
C PHE A 120 3.07 -9.03 -8.39
N VAL A 121 2.41 -7.89 -8.28
CA VAL A 121 1.08 -7.66 -8.87
C VAL A 121 1.21 -6.53 -9.88
N LYS A 122 0.58 -6.68 -11.04
CA LYS A 122 0.55 -5.64 -12.07
C LYS A 122 -0.88 -5.23 -12.39
N PHE A 123 -1.15 -3.94 -12.32
CA PHE A 123 -2.34 -3.32 -12.90
C PHE A 123 -2.01 -2.67 -14.23
N THR A 124 -2.84 -2.91 -15.23
CA THR A 124 -2.67 -2.38 -16.58
C THR A 124 -4.03 -1.98 -17.13
N ALA A 125 -4.09 -0.81 -17.77
CA ALA A 125 -5.32 -0.30 -18.38
C ALA A 125 -5.05 0.35 -19.74
N ASN A 126 -6.15 0.77 -20.38
CA ASN A 126 -6.14 1.59 -21.60
C ASN A 126 -5.26 0.96 -22.70
N ILE A 127 -5.53 -0.34 -22.95
CA ILE A 127 -5.00 -1.11 -24.09
C ILE A 127 -5.71 -0.66 -25.36
N HIS A 128 -7.04 -0.55 -25.29
CA HIS A 128 -7.81 0.26 -26.23
C HIS A 128 -7.74 1.72 -25.78
N GLY A 129 -7.33 2.60 -26.68
CA GLY A 129 -7.03 4.00 -26.36
C GLY A 129 -8.24 4.83 -25.95
N ASP A 130 -9.42 4.45 -26.43
CA ASP A 130 -10.74 5.04 -26.17
C ASP A 130 -11.43 4.48 -24.90
N GLU A 131 -10.93 3.37 -24.33
CA GLU A 131 -11.35 2.85 -23.02
C GLU A 131 -10.58 3.57 -21.88
N THR A 132 -10.97 4.81 -21.61
CA THR A 132 -10.17 5.75 -20.80
C THR A 132 -10.38 5.62 -19.29
N LEU A 133 -11.49 5.05 -18.81
CA LEU A 133 -11.82 5.04 -17.38
C LEU A 133 -10.75 4.30 -16.54
N GLY A 134 -10.31 3.14 -17.01
CA GLY A 134 -9.29 2.34 -16.31
C GLY A 134 -7.95 3.07 -16.16
N ARG A 135 -7.63 3.97 -17.10
CA ARG A 135 -6.42 4.81 -17.05
C ARG A 135 -6.41 5.66 -15.79
N GLU A 136 -7.49 6.38 -15.53
CA GLU A 136 -7.59 7.27 -14.35
C GLU A 136 -7.77 6.48 -13.05
N ILE A 137 -8.50 5.35 -13.07
CA ILE A 137 -8.65 4.49 -11.88
C ILE A 137 -7.28 4.04 -11.36
N ILE A 138 -6.37 3.61 -12.24
CA ILE A 138 -5.01 3.23 -11.84
C ILE A 138 -4.26 4.42 -11.21
N LEU A 139 -4.43 5.63 -11.74
CA LEU A 139 -3.77 6.83 -11.20
C LEU A 139 -4.34 7.25 -9.85
N TYR A 140 -5.64 7.09 -9.62
CA TYR A 140 -6.26 7.32 -8.33
C TYR A 140 -5.84 6.25 -7.32
N LEU A 141 -5.78 4.99 -7.72
CA LEU A 141 -5.27 3.91 -6.87
C LEU A 141 -3.80 4.17 -6.46
N ALA A 142 -2.95 4.62 -7.39
CA ALA A 142 -1.57 4.98 -7.09
C ALA A 142 -1.47 6.06 -6.01
N GLN A 143 -2.25 7.14 -6.15
CA GLN A 143 -2.28 8.23 -5.18
C GLN A 143 -2.86 7.76 -3.84
N TYR A 144 -3.95 7.00 -3.86
CA TYR A 144 -4.57 6.45 -2.65
C TYR A 144 -3.59 5.62 -1.84
N LEU A 145 -2.91 4.65 -2.47
CA LEU A 145 -1.99 3.76 -1.76
C LEU A 145 -0.81 4.51 -1.16
N VAL A 146 -0.28 5.52 -1.85
CA VAL A 146 0.86 6.31 -1.37
C VAL A 146 0.46 7.27 -0.26
N LEU A 147 -0.61 8.05 -0.44
CA LEU A 147 -1.04 9.07 0.53
C LEU A 147 -1.58 8.46 1.83
N ASN A 148 -2.10 7.23 1.75
CA ASN A 148 -2.71 6.54 2.89
C ASN A 148 -1.81 5.48 3.52
N TYR A 149 -0.58 5.29 3.05
CA TYR A 149 0.34 4.29 3.60
C TYR A 149 0.55 4.40 5.11
N ALA A 150 0.60 5.63 5.66
CA ALA A 150 0.74 5.86 7.10
C ALA A 150 -0.59 6.10 7.83
N LYS A 151 -1.71 6.15 7.11
CA LYS A 151 -3.04 6.51 7.65
C LYS A 151 -3.97 5.30 7.78
N VAL A 152 -3.92 4.40 6.79
CA VAL A 152 -4.83 3.25 6.66
C VAL A 152 -4.03 1.95 6.84
N PRO A 153 -4.27 1.18 7.92
CA PRO A 153 -3.53 -0.05 8.21
C PRO A 153 -3.57 -1.09 7.08
N GLU A 154 -4.70 -1.20 6.38
CA GLU A 154 -4.88 -2.12 5.25
C GLU A 154 -3.96 -1.76 4.07
N VAL A 155 -3.84 -0.46 3.76
CA VAL A 155 -2.94 0.04 2.72
C VAL A 155 -1.49 -0.26 3.09
N GLN A 156 -1.12 -0.01 4.35
CA GLN A 156 0.20 -0.33 4.86
C GLN A 156 0.51 -1.82 4.72
N GLN A 157 -0.43 -2.69 5.12
CA GLN A 157 -0.27 -4.13 5.03
C GLN A 157 -0.09 -4.59 3.57
N ILE A 158 -0.89 -4.06 2.64
CA ILE A 158 -0.78 -4.40 1.22
C ILE A 158 0.60 -4.02 0.67
N LEU A 159 1.07 -2.79 0.91
CA LEU A 159 2.35 -2.32 0.39
C LEU A 159 3.56 -2.99 1.05
N ASN A 160 3.44 -3.44 2.31
CA ASN A 160 4.50 -4.18 2.99
C ASN A 160 4.60 -5.65 2.55
N THR A 161 3.50 -6.23 2.07
CA THR A 161 3.47 -7.63 1.67
C THR A 161 3.65 -7.82 0.17
N THR A 162 3.37 -6.81 -0.66
CA THR A 162 3.29 -6.94 -2.11
C THR A 162 4.05 -5.82 -2.82
N GLU A 163 4.70 -6.13 -3.95
CA GLU A 163 5.20 -5.12 -4.88
C GLU A 163 4.16 -4.92 -6.00
N ILE A 164 3.65 -3.70 -6.12
CA ILE A 164 2.57 -3.37 -7.07
C ILE A 164 3.13 -2.51 -8.19
N HIS A 165 3.03 -3.00 -9.41
CA HIS A 165 3.40 -2.29 -10.63
C HIS A 165 2.15 -1.76 -11.33
N MET A 166 2.16 -0.49 -11.69
CA MET A 166 1.02 0.20 -12.28
C MET A 166 1.41 0.77 -13.64
N LEU A 167 0.69 0.34 -14.68
CA LEU A 167 0.81 0.82 -16.04
C LEU A 167 -0.55 1.41 -16.48
N PRO A 168 -0.75 2.73 -16.35
CA PRO A 168 -2.04 3.36 -16.62
C PRO A 168 -2.50 3.25 -18.07
N THR A 169 -1.55 3.19 -19.02
CA THR A 169 -1.85 3.12 -20.45
C THR A 169 -0.85 2.24 -21.18
N CYS A 170 -1.36 1.30 -21.97
CA CYS A 170 -0.58 0.56 -22.96
C CYS A 170 -0.63 1.20 -24.34
N ASN A 171 -1.58 2.10 -24.57
CA ASN A 171 -1.85 2.70 -25.87
C ASN A 171 -2.01 4.22 -25.75
N PRO A 172 -0.91 4.95 -25.43
CA PRO A 172 -0.96 6.40 -25.32
C PRO A 172 -1.27 7.10 -26.66
N ASP A 173 -0.95 6.46 -27.79
CA ASP A 173 -1.22 6.98 -29.14
C ASP A 173 -2.72 6.96 -29.44
N GLY A 174 -3.38 5.81 -29.18
CA GLY A 174 -4.82 5.66 -29.32
C GLY A 174 -5.59 6.59 -28.39
N PHE A 175 -5.14 6.75 -27.14
CA PHE A 175 -5.73 7.73 -26.22
C PHE A 175 -5.62 9.15 -26.77
N TYR A 176 -4.45 9.55 -27.24
CA TYR A 176 -4.25 10.87 -27.82
C TYR A 176 -5.16 11.11 -29.03
N ALA A 177 -5.30 10.12 -29.91
CA ALA A 177 -6.19 10.18 -31.08
C ALA A 177 -7.66 10.29 -30.68
N ALA A 178 -8.14 9.43 -29.78
CA ALA A 178 -9.53 9.45 -29.30
C ALA A 178 -9.86 10.77 -28.61
N HIS A 179 -8.96 11.25 -27.75
CA HIS A 179 -9.10 12.54 -27.09
C HIS A 179 -9.20 13.68 -28.11
N LYS A 180 -8.28 13.75 -29.08
CA LYS A 180 -8.28 14.79 -30.12
C LYS A 180 -9.58 14.82 -30.95
N VAL A 181 -10.16 13.66 -31.26
CA VAL A 181 -11.44 13.59 -31.98
C VAL A 181 -12.57 14.22 -31.16
N VAL A 182 -12.63 13.98 -29.86
CA VAL A 182 -13.64 14.59 -28.97
C VAL A 182 -13.50 16.12 -28.92
N TYR A 183 -12.27 16.67 -28.85
CA TYR A 183 -12.07 18.13 -28.93
C TYR A 183 -12.41 18.70 -30.29
N CYS A 184 -12.21 17.95 -31.37
CA CYS A 184 -12.57 18.41 -32.71
C CYS A 184 -14.09 18.48 -32.86
N ILE A 185 -14.82 17.49 -32.34
CA ILE A 185 -16.29 17.48 -32.35
C ILE A 185 -16.85 18.62 -31.48
N SER A 186 -16.35 18.81 -30.26
CA SER A 186 -16.82 19.89 -29.39
C SER A 186 -16.51 21.28 -29.95
N MET A 187 -15.37 21.46 -30.62
CA MET A 187 -15.03 22.72 -31.29
C MET A 187 -15.91 22.98 -32.53
N ILE A 188 -16.29 21.93 -33.27
CA ILE A 188 -17.25 22.05 -34.38
C ILE A 188 -18.65 22.41 -33.85
N GLU A 189 -19.11 21.80 -32.76
CA GLU A 189 -20.39 22.16 -32.13
C GLU A 189 -20.37 23.60 -31.60
N ILE A 190 -19.28 24.05 -30.97
CA ILE A 190 -19.11 25.44 -30.52
C ILE A 190 -19.19 26.42 -31.70
N ILE A 191 -18.50 26.12 -32.81
CA ILE A 191 -18.54 26.98 -34.02
C ILE A 191 -19.93 26.96 -34.67
N SER A 192 -20.61 25.81 -34.69
CA SER A 192 -21.98 25.69 -35.22
C SER A 192 -23.04 26.34 -34.33
N SER A 193 -22.78 26.53 -33.04
CA SER A 193 -23.66 27.26 -32.11
C SER A 193 -23.38 28.77 -32.04
N ALA A 194 -22.26 29.21 -32.61
CA ALA A 194 -21.83 30.60 -32.67
C ALA A 194 -22.06 31.27 -34.03
N LEU A 195 -22.67 30.55 -34.99
CA LEU A 195 -23.14 31.02 -36.30
C LEU A 195 -24.67 30.88 -36.36
#